data_AF-A0A2S0JWA0-F1
#
_entry.id   AF-A0A2S0JWA0-F1
#
_cell.length_a   1.000
_cell.length_b   1.000
_cell.length_c   1.000
_cell.angle_alpha   90.00
_cell.angle_beta   90.00
_cell.angle_gamma   90.00
#
_symmetry.space_group_name_H-M   'P 1'
#
loop_
_entity.id
_entity.type
_entity.pdbx_description
1 polymer ?
#
loop_
_entity_poly.entity_id
_entity_poly.type
_entity_poly.pdbx_seq_one_letter_code
_entity_poly.pdbx_strand_id
1 'polypeptide(L)'
;MRVITKIARQKNNPERYNIYLNEQYAFPVDEAILIQFGLTKGKVLEEFDIQEIAYEDEIRKAFNKGLNYLSYQMRSEHEVKKKLSSLEFGEAVILEAIQKLKSYGFLNDESYSKALLNTKKATMKKGPRAIRQDLMKKGIDKSLQDEVLETFSHEEQVKLATQLAEKVIRSEKKKTPSQIKAKIQDFLMRKGYSFTIVDEVLGQIEIEQAEDEWQALLDAQGEKVWKKYAAKYTGYELKMKTKQALYQKGFPVEIIDRFIEEKENEE
;
A
#
# COMPACT_ATOMS: atom_id res chain seq x y z
N MET A 1 41.06 19.31 -32.55
CA MET A 1 41.70 18.42 -31.56
C MET A 1 41.94 19.21 -30.30
N ARG A 2 41.45 18.72 -29.16
CA ARG A 2 41.63 19.35 -27.85
C ARG A 2 42.54 18.46 -27.01
N VAL A 3 43.62 19.00 -26.45
CA VAL A 3 44.61 18.22 -25.70
C VAL A 3 44.42 18.47 -24.21
N ILE A 4 44.43 17.40 -23.41
CA ILE A 4 44.42 17.52 -21.95
C ILE A 4 45.74 18.12 -21.47
N THR A 5 45.68 19.36 -20.97
CA THR A 5 46.87 20.07 -20.46
C THR A 5 47.02 19.96 -18.94
N LYS A 6 45.91 19.78 -18.21
CA LYS A 6 45.90 19.67 -16.75
C LYS A 6 44.71 18.85 -16.26
N ILE A 7 44.94 18.08 -15.20
CA ILE A 7 43.92 17.37 -14.44
C ILE A 7 44.10 17.79 -12.98
N ALA A 8 43.04 18.27 -12.32
CA ALA A 8 43.12 18.72 -10.94
C ALA A 8 41.98 18.15 -10.09
N ARG A 9 42.29 17.58 -8.93
CA ARG A 9 41.29 17.07 -7.99
C ARG A 9 40.42 18.21 -7.43
N GLN A 10 39.13 17.97 -7.25
CA GLN A 10 38.20 18.95 -6.67
C GLN A 10 38.38 19.08 -5.16
N LYS A 11 38.17 20.29 -4.62
CA LYS A 11 38.38 20.60 -3.19
C LYS A 11 37.38 19.89 -2.27
N ASN A 12 36.11 19.81 -2.68
CA ASN A 12 35.02 19.32 -1.84
C ASN A 12 34.62 17.86 -2.13
N ASN A 13 35.18 17.26 -3.18
CA ASN A 13 34.93 15.87 -3.54
C ASN A 13 36.22 15.24 -4.10
N PRO A 14 36.94 14.44 -3.29
CA PRO A 14 38.24 13.90 -3.70
C PRO A 14 38.15 12.88 -4.84
N GLU A 15 36.97 12.30 -5.08
CA GLU A 15 36.69 11.36 -6.17
C GLU A 15 36.34 12.07 -7.48
N ARG A 16 36.41 13.41 -7.55
CA ARG A 16 36.14 14.18 -8.76
C ARG A 16 37.32 15.04 -9.19
N TYR A 17 37.47 15.16 -10.50
CA TYR A 17 38.58 15.84 -11.15
C TYR A 17 38.07 16.85 -12.18
N ASN A 18 38.72 18.01 -12.26
CA ASN A 18 38.50 19.00 -13.30
C ASN A 18 39.51 18.78 -14.43
N ILE A 19 39.00 18.61 -15.65
CA ILE A 19 39.79 18.43 -16.87
C ILE A 19 39.97 19.78 -17.56
N TYR A 20 41.20 20.09 -17.95
CA TYR A 20 41.55 21.29 -18.70
C TYR A 20 42.03 20.90 -20.09
N LEU A 21 41.42 21.49 -21.11
CA LEU A 21 41.76 21.30 -22.51
C LEU A 21 42.37 22.59 -23.05
N ASN A 22 43.54 22.52 -23.67
CA ASN A 22 44.26 23.68 -24.20
C ASN A 22 44.35 24.84 -23.18
N GLU A 23 44.69 24.50 -21.93
CA GLU A 23 44.83 25.41 -20.78
C GLU A 23 43.54 26.03 -20.23
N GLN A 24 42.39 25.73 -20.83
CA GLN A 24 41.09 26.19 -20.37
C GLN A 24 40.34 25.06 -19.66
N TYR A 25 39.57 25.42 -18.63
CA TYR A 25 38.67 24.46 -17.98
C TYR A 25 37.65 23.95 -19.00
N ALA A 26 37.48 22.63 -19.07
CA ALA A 26 36.55 21.98 -20.00
C ALA A 26 35.35 21.39 -19.26
N PHE A 27 35.57 20.33 -18.48
CA PHE A 27 34.50 19.61 -17.78
C PHE A 27 35.01 18.87 -16.55
N PRO A 28 34.14 18.55 -15.59
CA PRO A 28 34.47 17.70 -14.46
C PRO A 28 34.16 16.23 -14.77
N VAL A 29 34.93 15.31 -14.19
CA VAL A 29 34.70 13.86 -14.27
C VAL A 29 34.89 13.19 -12.92
N ASP A 30 34.18 12.10 -12.69
CA ASP A 30 34.46 11.14 -11.61
C ASP A 30 35.78 10.37 -11.85
N GLU A 31 36.44 9.96 -10.77
CA GLU A 31 37.70 9.20 -10.78
C GLU A 31 37.64 7.96 -11.66
N ALA A 32 36.56 7.19 -11.62
CA ALA A 32 36.52 5.99 -12.43
C ALA A 32 36.13 6.25 -13.89
N ILE A 33 35.56 7.41 -14.22
CA ILE A 33 35.47 7.86 -15.62
C ILE A 33 36.86 8.24 -16.15
N LEU A 34 37.67 8.92 -15.33
CA LEU A 34 39.07 9.20 -15.66
C LEU A 34 39.85 7.92 -15.95
N ILE A 35 39.65 6.86 -15.15
CA ILE A 35 40.28 5.55 -15.36
C ILE A 35 39.70 4.85 -16.60
N GLN A 36 38.37 4.75 -16.71
CA GLN A 36 37.68 4.06 -17.81
C GLN A 36 38.10 4.59 -19.18
N PHE A 37 38.16 5.91 -19.33
CA PHE A 37 38.56 6.55 -20.58
C PHE A 37 40.08 6.80 -20.65
N GLY A 38 40.87 6.39 -19.65
CA GLY A 38 42.32 6.58 -19.65
C GLY A 38 42.76 8.04 -19.83
N LEU A 39 42.05 8.98 -19.18
CA LEU A 39 42.31 10.40 -19.34
C LEU A 39 43.64 10.77 -18.65
N THR A 40 44.64 11.10 -19.46
CA THR A 40 45.99 11.46 -19.03
C THR A 40 46.44 12.76 -19.70
N LYS A 41 47.38 13.47 -19.08
CA LYS A 41 47.95 14.69 -19.67
C LYS A 41 48.60 14.35 -21.01
N GLY A 42 48.29 15.13 -22.04
CA GLY A 42 48.74 14.90 -23.41
C GLY A 42 47.77 14.06 -24.26
N LYS A 43 46.74 13.45 -23.67
CA LYS A 43 45.69 12.76 -24.44
C LYS A 43 44.92 13.77 -25.29
N VAL A 44 44.73 13.42 -26.56
CA VAL A 44 43.91 14.17 -27.51
C VAL A 44 42.47 13.66 -27.42
N LEU A 45 41.52 14.57 -27.35
CA LEU A 45 40.09 14.28 -27.39
C LEU A 45 39.44 14.97 -28.59
N GLU A 46 38.57 14.23 -29.26
CA GLU A 46 37.61 14.71 -30.24
C GLU A 46 36.31 15.14 -29.57
N GLU A 47 35.44 15.82 -30.31
CA GLU A 47 34.15 16.27 -29.75
C GLU A 47 33.27 15.08 -29.35
N PHE A 48 33.33 13.99 -30.10
CA PHE A 48 32.61 12.75 -29.79
C PHE A 48 33.08 12.14 -28.46
N ASP A 49 34.40 12.05 -28.24
CA ASP A 49 34.95 11.56 -26.96
C ASP A 49 34.44 12.40 -25.78
N ILE A 50 34.39 13.73 -25.94
CA ILE A 50 33.93 14.64 -24.89
C ILE A 50 32.46 14.41 -24.57
N GLN A 51 31.62 14.21 -25.59
CA GLN A 51 30.20 13.92 -25.42
C GLN A 51 29.98 12.57 -24.74
N GLU A 52 30.73 11.54 -25.12
CA GLU A 52 30.65 10.21 -24.51
C GLU A 52 31.09 10.25 -23.04
N ILE A 53 32.20 10.91 -22.73
CA ILE A 53 32.69 11.09 -21.36
C ILE A 53 31.66 11.85 -20.51
N ALA A 54 31.07 12.91 -21.05
CA ALA A 54 30.05 13.68 -20.34
C ALA A 54 28.81 12.83 -20.04
N TYR A 55 28.35 12.03 -21.01
CA TYR A 55 27.21 11.14 -20.85
C TYR A 55 27.46 10.05 -19.78
N GLU A 56 28.61 9.39 -19.79
CA GLU A 56 28.95 8.40 -18.76
C GLU A 56 29.12 9.04 -17.37
N ASP A 57 29.65 10.25 -17.27
CA ASP A 57 29.71 11.00 -16.00
C ASP A 57 28.30 11.36 -15.49
N GLU A 58 27.35 11.69 -16.37
CA GLU A 58 25.95 11.89 -15.99
C GLU A 58 25.30 10.60 -15.48
N ILE A 59 25.49 9.47 -16.17
CA ILE A 59 25.00 8.16 -15.70
C ILE A 59 25.55 7.86 -14.31
N ARG A 60 26.84 8.14 -14.09
CA ARG A 60 27.47 7.90 -12.81
C ARG A 60 26.94 8.79 -11.69
N LYS A 61 26.68 10.07 -11.98
CA LYS A 61 25.99 10.97 -11.04
C LYS A 61 24.60 10.43 -10.70
N ALA A 62 23.82 10.04 -11.70
CA ALA A 62 22.48 9.48 -11.49
C ALA A 62 22.53 8.19 -10.67
N PHE A 63 23.47 7.30 -10.98
CA PHE A 63 23.73 6.07 -10.23
C PHE A 63 24.05 6.37 -8.76
N ASN A 64 24.99 7.25 -8.47
CA ASN A 64 25.37 7.63 -7.10
C ASN A 64 24.21 8.27 -6.33
N LYS A 65 23.39 9.09 -7.01
CA LYS A 65 22.16 9.66 -6.41
C LYS A 65 21.11 8.60 -6.11
N GLY A 66 20.92 7.63 -7.02
CA GLY A 66 20.03 6.50 -6.83
C GLY A 66 20.49 5.60 -5.68
N LEU A 67 21.78 5.27 -5.62
CA LEU A 67 22.39 4.47 -4.56
C LEU A 67 22.22 5.14 -3.20
N ASN A 68 22.51 6.43 -3.09
CA ASN A 68 22.27 7.19 -1.87
C ASN A 68 20.78 7.15 -1.47
N TYR A 69 19.86 7.34 -2.43
CA TYR A 69 18.43 7.28 -2.15
C TYR A 69 17.96 5.90 -1.63
N LEU A 70 18.55 4.82 -2.15
CA LEU A 70 18.31 3.44 -1.72
C LEU A 70 18.92 3.12 -0.34
N SER A 71 20.00 3.82 0.05
CA SER A 71 20.67 3.57 1.34
C SER A 71 19.79 3.82 2.58
N TYR A 72 18.77 4.67 2.45
CA TYR A 72 17.88 5.00 3.56
C TYR A 72 16.78 3.96 3.79
N GLN A 73 16.26 3.36 2.72
CA GLN A 73 15.22 2.34 2.77
C GLN A 73 15.04 1.71 1.39
N MET A 74 14.42 0.53 1.37
CA MET A 74 14.04 -0.15 0.14
C MET A 74 13.07 0.70 -0.70
N ARG A 75 13.28 0.72 -2.02
CA ARG A 75 12.47 1.46 -3.01
C ARG A 75 12.16 0.58 -4.20
N SER A 76 11.03 0.83 -4.86
CA SER A 76 10.80 0.25 -6.19
C SER A 76 11.55 1.01 -7.28
N GLU A 77 11.73 0.36 -8.43
CA GLU A 77 12.31 0.96 -9.63
C GLU A 77 11.58 2.24 -10.03
N HIS A 78 10.24 2.23 -9.96
CA HIS A 78 9.41 3.40 -10.24
C HIS A 78 9.73 4.58 -9.29
N GLU A 79 9.93 4.31 -8.00
CA GLU A 79 10.30 5.35 -7.03
C GLU A 79 11.68 5.93 -7.33
N VAL A 80 12.65 5.10 -7.73
CA VAL A 80 14.00 5.53 -8.12
C VAL A 80 13.94 6.35 -9.42
N LYS A 81 13.21 5.89 -10.45
CA LYS A 81 13.00 6.63 -11.71
C LYS A 81 12.41 8.00 -11.44
N LYS A 82 11.35 8.07 -10.61
CA LYS A 82 10.71 9.33 -10.22
C LYS A 82 11.67 10.25 -9.46
N LYS A 83 12.49 9.70 -8.56
CA LYS A 83 13.47 10.48 -7.82
C LYS A 83 14.53 11.08 -8.74
N LEU A 84 15.09 10.29 -9.66
CA LEU A 84 16.10 10.78 -10.60
C LEU A 84 15.52 11.79 -11.59
N SER A 85 14.28 11.57 -12.06
CA SER A 85 13.58 12.55 -12.91
C SER A 85 13.37 13.89 -12.19
N SER A 86 13.07 13.87 -10.88
CA SER A 86 12.96 15.11 -10.08
C SER A 86 14.28 15.85 -9.87
N LEU A 87 15.40 15.22 -10.18
CA LEU A 87 16.73 15.82 -10.18
C LEU A 87 17.18 16.24 -11.59
N GLU A 88 16.24 16.26 -12.55
CA GLU A 88 16.44 16.73 -13.93
C GLU A 88 17.43 15.91 -14.76
N PHE A 89 17.70 14.66 -14.37
CA PHE A 89 18.44 13.72 -15.23
C PHE A 89 17.62 13.35 -16.47
N GLY A 90 18.29 13.22 -17.63
CA GLY A 90 17.65 12.79 -18.88
C GLY A 90 17.18 11.33 -18.83
N GLU A 91 16.13 11.00 -19.59
CA GLU A 91 15.51 9.66 -19.53
C GLU A 91 16.50 8.53 -19.85
N ALA A 92 17.35 8.68 -20.87
CA ALA A 92 18.37 7.69 -21.21
C ALA A 92 19.37 7.48 -20.06
N VAL A 93 19.82 8.56 -19.41
CA VAL A 93 20.72 8.53 -18.25
C VAL A 93 20.08 7.78 -17.08
N ILE A 94 18.79 8.01 -16.84
CA ILE A 94 18.04 7.36 -15.76
C ILE A 94 17.92 5.85 -16.01
N LEU A 95 17.59 5.44 -17.23
CA LEU A 95 17.45 4.03 -17.58
C LEU A 95 18.76 3.27 -17.40
N GLU A 96 19.87 3.83 -17.88
CA GLU A 96 21.22 3.26 -17.68
C GLU A 96 21.61 3.18 -16.20
N ALA A 97 21.35 4.24 -15.43
CA ALA A 97 21.61 4.23 -13.99
C ALA A 97 20.78 3.16 -13.25
N ILE A 98 19.50 3.00 -13.60
CA ILE A 98 18.62 1.95 -13.06
C ILE A 98 19.16 0.56 -13.43
N GLN A 99 19.56 0.35 -14.67
CA GLN A 99 20.12 -0.92 -15.11
C GLN A 99 21.38 -1.28 -14.33
N LYS A 100 22.30 -0.32 -14.13
CA LYS A 100 23.49 -0.49 -13.29
C LYS A 100 23.12 -0.79 -11.82
N LEU A 101 22.12 -0.12 -11.26
CA LEU A 101 21.64 -0.40 -9.88
C LEU A 101 21.08 -1.82 -9.76
N LYS A 102 20.35 -2.30 -10.78
CA LYS A 102 19.82 -3.68 -10.83
C LYS A 102 20.92 -4.71 -10.99
N SER A 103 21.90 -4.48 -11.87
CA SER A 103 22.99 -5.44 -12.11
C SER A 103 23.88 -5.64 -10.88
N TYR A 104 24.05 -4.61 -10.06
CA TYR A 104 24.75 -4.72 -8.77
C TYR A 104 23.87 -5.20 -7.62
N GLY A 105 22.58 -5.48 -7.86
CA GLY A 105 21.65 -5.99 -6.85
C GLY A 105 21.13 -4.95 -5.85
N PHE A 106 21.39 -3.65 -6.07
CA PHE A 106 20.88 -2.59 -5.20
C PHE A 106 19.39 -2.30 -5.40
N LEU A 107 18.85 -2.65 -6.57
CA LEU A 107 17.47 -2.43 -6.94
C LEU A 107 16.84 -3.74 -7.42
N ASN A 108 15.78 -4.17 -6.74
CA ASN A 108 15.08 -5.42 -7.05
C ASN A 108 13.60 -5.29 -6.67
N ASP A 109 12.73 -5.17 -7.67
CA ASP A 109 11.29 -5.03 -7.50
C ASP A 109 10.61 -6.31 -6.97
N GLU A 110 11.18 -7.49 -7.23
CA GLU A 110 10.67 -8.76 -6.69
C GLU A 110 10.87 -8.81 -5.17
N SER A 111 12.08 -8.51 -4.71
CA SER A 111 12.42 -8.39 -3.29
C SER A 111 11.57 -7.31 -2.61
N TYR A 112 11.41 -6.15 -3.27
CA TYR A 112 10.56 -5.07 -2.79
C TYR A 112 9.10 -5.50 -2.63
N SER A 113 8.55 -6.18 -3.64
CA SER A 113 7.15 -6.59 -3.66
C SER A 113 6.85 -7.62 -2.57
N LYS A 114 7.74 -8.60 -2.37
CA LYS A 114 7.65 -9.57 -1.27
C LYS A 114 7.71 -8.88 0.10
N ALA A 115 8.64 -7.95 0.29
CA ALA A 115 8.74 -7.19 1.53
C ALA A 115 7.49 -6.33 1.79
N LEU A 116 6.94 -5.69 0.76
CA LEU A 116 5.71 -4.90 0.84
C LEU A 116 4.53 -5.78 1.24
N LEU A 117 4.33 -6.93 0.58
CA LEU A 117 3.29 -7.90 0.90
C LEU A 117 3.34 -8.28 2.39
N ASN A 118 4.51 -8.73 2.86
CA ASN A 118 4.70 -9.16 4.24
C ASN A 118 4.44 -8.02 5.24
N THR A 119 4.92 -6.81 4.93
CA THR A 119 4.70 -5.63 5.76
C THR A 119 3.21 -5.30 5.86
N LYS A 120 2.47 -5.32 4.75
CA LYS A 120 1.02 -5.02 4.73
C LYS A 120 0.18 -6.11 5.40
N LYS A 121 0.57 -7.38 5.26
CA LYS A 121 -0.01 -8.51 6.01
C LYS A 121 0.16 -8.30 7.53
N ALA A 122 1.39 -8.06 7.98
CA ALA A 122 1.71 -7.98 9.41
C ALA A 122 1.13 -6.73 10.09
N THR A 123 1.28 -5.55 9.48
CA THR A 123 0.94 -4.28 10.13
C THR A 123 -0.54 -3.90 10.03
N MET A 124 -1.17 -4.16 8.88
CA MET A 124 -2.51 -3.68 8.57
C MET A 124 -3.52 -4.79 8.28
N LYS A 125 -3.05 -6.04 8.13
CA LYS A 125 -3.82 -7.22 7.73
C LYS A 125 -4.65 -6.95 6.46
N LYS A 126 -4.03 -6.29 5.48
CA LYS A 126 -4.69 -6.01 4.19
C LYS A 126 -4.90 -7.31 3.42
N GLY A 127 -6.02 -7.41 2.70
CA GLY A 127 -6.29 -8.49 1.78
C GLY A 127 -5.63 -8.26 0.40
N PRO A 128 -5.62 -9.28 -0.48
CA PRO A 128 -4.88 -9.25 -1.73
C PRO A 128 -5.22 -8.06 -2.65
N ARG A 129 -6.49 -7.66 -2.75
CA ARG A 129 -6.89 -6.54 -3.64
C ARG A 129 -6.31 -5.21 -3.18
N ALA A 130 -6.26 -4.98 -1.86
CA ALA A 130 -5.70 -3.74 -1.31
C ALA A 130 -4.17 -3.72 -1.45
N ILE A 131 -3.51 -4.87 -1.32
CA ILE A 131 -2.06 -4.99 -1.52
C ILE A 131 -1.71 -4.82 -3.00
N ARG A 132 -2.51 -5.37 -3.92
CA ARG A 132 -2.39 -5.13 -5.37
C ARG A 132 -2.41 -3.65 -5.70
N GLN A 133 -3.33 -2.88 -5.13
CA GLN A 133 -3.38 -1.43 -5.32
C GLN A 133 -2.15 -0.72 -4.77
N ASP A 134 -1.60 -1.19 -3.64
CA ASP A 134 -0.35 -0.65 -3.09
C ASP A 134 0.83 -0.93 -4.03
N LEU A 135 0.96 -2.15 -4.58
CA LEU A 135 1.99 -2.53 -5.57
C LEU A 135 1.86 -1.71 -6.86
N MET A 136 0.65 -1.53 -7.37
CA MET A 136 0.37 -0.72 -8.56
C MET A 136 0.79 0.73 -8.36
N LYS A 137 0.52 1.32 -7.18
CA LYS A 137 0.98 2.68 -6.83
C LYS A 137 2.51 2.79 -6.74
N LYS A 138 3.20 1.67 -6.53
CA LYS A 138 4.66 1.58 -6.55
C LYS A 138 5.23 1.21 -7.91
N GLY A 139 4.39 1.16 -8.95
CA GLY A 139 4.81 0.92 -10.33
C GLY A 139 5.34 -0.47 -10.60
N ILE A 140 4.97 -1.45 -9.77
CA ILE A 140 5.34 -2.86 -9.97
C ILE A 140 4.57 -3.42 -11.17
N ASP A 141 5.24 -4.20 -12.02
CA ASP A 141 4.60 -4.82 -13.19
C ASP A 141 3.48 -5.79 -12.80
N LYS A 142 2.47 -5.91 -13.66
CA LYS A 142 1.30 -6.76 -13.40
C LYS A 142 1.68 -8.23 -13.18
N SER A 143 2.60 -8.77 -13.97
CA SER A 143 3.04 -10.17 -13.85
C SER A 143 3.64 -10.45 -12.47
N LEU A 144 4.52 -9.56 -12.00
CA LEU A 144 5.14 -9.66 -10.68
C LEU A 144 4.14 -9.43 -9.55
N GLN A 145 3.14 -8.56 -9.75
CA GLN A 145 2.04 -8.43 -8.79
C GLN A 145 1.29 -9.75 -8.62
N ASP A 146 0.97 -10.43 -9.74
CA ASP A 146 0.25 -11.70 -9.73
C ASP A 146 1.08 -12.77 -9.00
N GLU A 147 2.35 -12.94 -9.38
CA GLU A 147 3.28 -13.89 -8.75
C GLU A 147 3.40 -13.68 -7.23
N VAL A 148 3.59 -12.43 -6.80
CA VAL A 148 3.75 -12.13 -5.37
C VAL A 148 2.45 -12.37 -4.61
N LEU A 149 1.30 -12.02 -5.19
CA LEU A 149 0.01 -12.21 -4.53
C LEU A 149 -0.41 -13.69 -4.48
N GLU A 150 0.04 -14.52 -5.41
CA GLU A 150 -0.15 -15.98 -5.35
C GLU A 150 0.53 -16.61 -4.13
N THR A 151 1.63 -16.03 -3.64
CA THR A 151 2.27 -16.49 -2.40
C THR A 151 1.42 -16.24 -1.14
N PHE A 152 0.39 -15.39 -1.22
CA PHE A 152 -0.55 -15.15 -0.13
C PHE A 152 -1.65 -16.22 -0.15
N SER A 153 -1.33 -17.36 0.45
CA SER A 153 -2.20 -18.54 0.47
C SER A 153 -3.61 -18.25 1.00
N HIS A 154 -4.56 -19.05 0.55
CA HIS A 154 -5.95 -19.00 0.99
C HIS A 154 -6.08 -19.13 2.52
N GLU A 155 -5.38 -20.10 3.12
CA GLU A 155 -5.39 -20.33 4.57
C GLU A 155 -4.88 -19.13 5.37
N GLU A 156 -3.80 -18.48 4.91
CA GLU A 156 -3.31 -17.26 5.53
C GLU A 156 -4.32 -16.11 5.42
N GLN A 157 -5.00 -15.99 4.28
CA GLN A 157 -6.02 -14.96 4.08
C GLN A 157 -7.19 -15.15 5.05
N VAL A 158 -7.73 -16.38 5.15
CA VAL A 158 -8.79 -16.74 6.10
C VAL A 158 -8.34 -16.43 7.52
N LYS A 159 -7.15 -16.90 7.94
CA LYS A 159 -6.61 -16.64 9.28
C LYS A 159 -6.54 -15.15 9.62
N LEU A 160 -6.00 -14.33 8.72
CA LEU A 160 -5.88 -12.88 8.97
C LEU A 160 -7.25 -12.18 8.97
N ALA A 161 -8.17 -12.60 8.10
CA ALA A 161 -9.53 -12.10 8.05
C ALA A 161 -10.33 -12.46 9.31
N THR A 162 -10.21 -13.68 9.83
CA THR A 162 -10.85 -14.11 11.08
C THR A 162 -10.37 -13.27 12.26
N GLN A 163 -9.06 -13.03 12.39
CA GLN A 163 -8.54 -12.15 13.45
C GLN A 163 -9.08 -10.70 13.37
N LEU A 164 -9.35 -10.21 12.16
CA LEU A 164 -9.98 -8.90 11.96
C LEU A 164 -11.47 -8.93 12.34
N ALA A 165 -12.18 -10.00 11.96
CA ALA A 165 -13.58 -10.20 12.29
C ALA A 165 -13.79 -10.27 13.81
N GLU A 166 -12.99 -11.06 14.52
CA GLU A 166 -13.03 -11.13 15.99
C GLU A 166 -12.84 -9.76 16.66
N LYS A 167 -11.97 -8.91 16.10
CA LYS A 167 -11.77 -7.55 16.62
C LYS A 167 -13.05 -6.72 16.48
N VAL A 168 -13.77 -6.87 15.37
CA VAL A 168 -15.06 -6.20 15.15
C VAL A 168 -16.10 -6.74 16.13
N ILE A 169 -16.20 -8.06 16.29
CA ILE A 169 -17.13 -8.71 17.25
C ILE A 169 -16.93 -8.14 18.66
N ARG A 170 -15.67 -8.11 19.15
CA ARG A 170 -15.35 -7.58 20.48
C ARG A 170 -15.74 -6.11 20.67
N SER A 171 -15.68 -5.31 19.59
CA SER A 171 -16.01 -3.88 19.64
C SER A 171 -17.51 -3.57 19.52
N GLU A 172 -18.32 -4.50 19.00
CA GLU A 172 -19.70 -4.25 18.57
C GLU A 172 -20.74 -5.02 19.38
N LYS A 173 -20.53 -5.17 20.70
CA LYS A 173 -21.41 -5.93 21.61
C LYS A 173 -22.87 -5.44 21.68
N LYS A 174 -23.15 -4.20 21.23
CA LYS A 174 -24.50 -3.59 21.27
C LYS A 174 -25.29 -3.77 19.97
N LYS A 175 -24.91 -4.74 19.14
CA LYS A 175 -25.53 -5.00 17.84
C LYS A 175 -26.02 -6.43 17.76
N THR A 176 -27.04 -6.63 16.93
CA THR A 176 -27.55 -7.97 16.62
C THR A 176 -26.50 -8.76 15.82
N PRO A 177 -26.56 -10.10 15.82
CA PRO A 177 -25.64 -10.94 15.04
C PRO A 177 -25.61 -10.56 13.56
N SER A 178 -26.78 -10.30 12.96
CA SER A 178 -26.90 -9.87 11.56
C SER A 178 -26.19 -8.53 11.31
N GLN A 179 -26.35 -7.56 12.20
CA GLN A 179 -25.66 -6.26 12.10
C GLN A 179 -24.15 -6.40 12.26
N ILE A 180 -23.68 -7.30 13.12
CA ILE A 180 -22.24 -7.58 13.30
C ILE A 180 -21.68 -8.22 12.02
N LYS A 181 -22.35 -9.26 11.48
CA LYS A 181 -21.95 -9.93 10.24
C LYS A 181 -21.87 -8.96 9.06
N ALA A 182 -22.88 -8.10 8.86
CA ALA A 182 -22.85 -7.05 7.84
C ALA A 182 -21.66 -6.09 8.02
N LYS A 183 -21.36 -5.68 9.26
CA LYS A 183 -20.23 -4.79 9.54
C LYS A 183 -18.87 -5.47 9.30
N ILE A 184 -18.75 -6.76 9.60
CA ILE A 184 -17.56 -7.57 9.29
C ILE A 184 -17.37 -7.65 7.78
N GLN A 185 -18.44 -7.95 7.03
CA GLN A 185 -18.41 -7.99 5.57
C GLN A 185 -17.88 -6.67 4.98
N ASP A 186 -18.48 -5.54 5.36
CA ASP A 186 -18.05 -4.21 4.90
C ASP A 186 -16.62 -3.87 5.29
N PHE A 187 -16.21 -4.30 6.49
CA PHE A 187 -14.87 -4.05 6.98
C PHE A 187 -13.81 -4.85 6.21
N LEU A 188 -14.04 -6.15 6.00
CA LEU A 188 -13.12 -7.02 5.28
C LEU A 188 -13.07 -6.67 3.78
N MET A 189 -14.20 -6.32 3.17
CA MET A 189 -14.25 -5.84 1.79
C MET A 189 -13.43 -4.56 1.60
N ARG A 190 -13.55 -3.59 2.51
CA ARG A 190 -12.69 -2.38 2.50
C ARG A 190 -11.23 -2.68 2.78
N LYS A 191 -10.92 -3.77 3.49
CA LYS A 191 -9.56 -4.28 3.68
C LYS A 191 -9.01 -4.99 2.45
N GLY A 192 -9.82 -5.26 1.43
CA GLY A 192 -9.41 -5.83 0.15
C GLY A 192 -9.44 -7.34 0.07
N TYR A 193 -10.19 -8.02 0.95
CA TYR A 193 -10.46 -9.45 0.82
C TYR A 193 -11.48 -9.71 -0.30
N SER A 194 -11.43 -10.89 -0.90
CA SER A 194 -12.43 -11.32 -1.88
C SER A 194 -13.73 -11.68 -1.16
N PHE A 195 -14.84 -11.64 -1.90
CA PHE A 195 -16.13 -12.07 -1.36
C PHE A 195 -16.09 -13.51 -0.86
N THR A 196 -15.38 -14.41 -1.56
CA THR A 196 -15.21 -15.82 -1.17
C THR A 196 -14.60 -16.00 0.22
N ILE A 197 -13.49 -15.29 0.51
CA ILE A 197 -12.85 -15.33 1.84
C ILE A 197 -13.77 -14.73 2.90
N VAL A 198 -14.47 -13.66 2.57
CA VAL A 198 -15.38 -12.98 3.51
C VAL A 198 -16.56 -13.89 3.88
N ASP A 199 -17.16 -14.54 2.89
CA ASP A 199 -18.28 -15.47 3.09
C ASP A 199 -17.87 -16.66 3.96
N GLU A 200 -16.70 -17.26 3.68
CA GLU A 200 -16.16 -18.35 4.48
C GLU A 200 -15.91 -17.95 5.94
N VAL A 201 -15.27 -16.79 6.16
CA VAL A 201 -15.03 -16.28 7.52
C VAL A 201 -16.35 -16.01 8.25
N LEU A 202 -17.37 -15.50 7.56
CA LEU A 202 -18.70 -15.27 8.15
C LEU A 202 -19.45 -16.57 8.46
N GLY A 203 -19.21 -17.61 7.68
CA GLY A 203 -19.74 -18.96 7.91
C GLY A 203 -19.13 -19.63 9.15
N GLN A 204 -17.86 -19.36 9.44
CA GLN A 204 -17.17 -19.85 10.65
C GLN A 204 -17.53 -19.06 11.93
N ILE A 205 -18.22 -17.93 11.79
CA ILE A 205 -18.58 -17.07 12.92
C ILE A 205 -19.96 -17.45 13.44
N GLU A 206 -19.96 -18.12 14.59
CA GLU A 206 -21.12 -18.34 15.43
C GLU A 206 -21.18 -17.22 16.48
N ILE A 207 -22.23 -16.41 16.41
CA ILE A 207 -22.53 -15.38 17.41
C ILE A 207 -23.79 -15.87 18.10
N GLU A 208 -23.61 -16.71 19.11
CA GLU A 208 -24.68 -17.06 20.02
C GLU A 208 -25.01 -15.84 20.88
N GLN A 209 -26.31 -15.57 21.04
CA GLN A 209 -26.80 -14.56 21.96
C GLN A 209 -27.79 -15.20 22.91
N ALA A 210 -27.52 -15.08 24.20
CA ALA A 210 -28.43 -15.52 25.24
C ALA A 210 -29.67 -14.58 25.30
N GLU A 211 -30.74 -15.06 25.92
CA GLU A 211 -32.03 -14.34 25.93
C GLU A 211 -31.96 -12.97 26.63
N ASP A 212 -31.12 -12.87 27.67
CA ASP A 212 -30.81 -11.63 28.39
C ASP A 212 -30.04 -10.62 27.51
N GLU A 213 -29.16 -11.10 26.62
CA GLU A 213 -28.47 -10.25 25.66
C GLU A 213 -29.43 -9.67 24.60
N TRP A 214 -30.40 -10.48 24.15
CA TRP A 214 -31.44 -10.01 23.24
C TRP A 214 -32.30 -8.92 23.87
N GLN A 215 -32.70 -9.08 25.13
CA GLN A 215 -33.46 -8.07 25.85
C GLN A 215 -32.65 -6.77 25.98
N ALA A 216 -31.37 -6.83 26.37
CA ALA A 216 -30.52 -5.64 26.49
C ALA A 216 -30.32 -4.90 25.15
N LEU A 217 -30.20 -5.62 24.03
CA LEU A 217 -30.14 -5.02 22.70
C LEU A 217 -31.45 -4.34 22.31
N LEU A 218 -32.56 -4.96 22.69
CA LEU A 218 -33.89 -4.50 22.39
C LEU A 218 -34.27 -3.27 23.25
N ASP A 219 -33.86 -3.19 24.52
CA ASP A 219 -33.97 -1.96 25.30
C ASP A 219 -33.19 -0.80 24.65
N ALA A 220 -32.00 -1.10 24.10
CA ALA A 220 -31.15 -0.10 23.47
C ALA A 220 -31.63 0.39 22.08
N GLN A 221 -32.27 -0.49 21.30
CA GLN A 221 -32.68 -0.23 19.91
C GLN A 221 -34.19 -0.15 19.72
N GLY A 222 -34.95 -1.04 20.36
CA GLY A 222 -36.41 -1.15 20.35
C GLY A 222 -37.09 0.12 20.80
N GLU A 223 -36.69 0.66 21.95
CA GLU A 223 -37.26 1.90 22.50
C GLU A 223 -37.15 3.08 21.52
N LYS A 224 -36.02 3.19 20.81
CA LYS A 224 -35.81 4.22 19.79
C LYS A 224 -36.69 4.01 18.56
N VAL A 225 -36.90 2.75 18.17
CA VAL A 225 -37.77 2.39 17.04
C VAL A 225 -39.23 2.66 17.40
N TRP A 226 -39.68 2.25 18.59
CA TRP A 226 -41.03 2.49 19.10
C TRP A 226 -41.34 3.98 19.11
N LYS A 227 -40.52 4.79 19.80
CA LYS A 227 -40.68 6.26 19.86
C LYS A 227 -40.77 6.91 18.48
N LYS A 228 -39.98 6.45 17.51
CA LYS A 228 -39.98 6.98 16.15
C LYS A 228 -41.32 6.75 15.43
N TYR A 229 -41.94 5.58 15.61
CA TYR A 229 -43.18 5.21 14.91
C TYR A 229 -44.43 5.58 15.69
N ALA A 230 -44.41 5.54 17.03
CA ALA A 230 -45.52 5.97 17.89
C ALA A 230 -45.84 7.46 17.69
N ALA A 231 -44.86 8.27 17.28
CA ALA A 231 -45.08 9.66 16.88
C ALA A 231 -45.90 9.84 15.59
N LYS A 232 -46.16 8.77 14.81
CA LYS A 232 -46.78 8.84 13.48
C LYS A 232 -47.96 7.91 13.27
N TYR A 233 -47.98 6.79 13.98
CA TYR A 233 -48.91 5.70 13.77
C TYR A 233 -49.48 5.23 15.10
N THR A 234 -50.67 4.63 15.06
CA THR A 234 -51.35 4.07 16.23
C THR A 234 -51.92 2.69 15.92
N GLY A 235 -52.25 1.92 16.96
CA GLY A 235 -52.87 0.61 16.85
C GLY A 235 -52.09 -0.36 15.95
N TYR A 236 -52.79 -1.04 15.04
CA TYR A 236 -52.20 -2.06 14.17
C TYR A 236 -51.04 -1.54 13.29
N GLU A 237 -51.15 -0.32 12.76
CA GLU A 237 -50.12 0.23 11.88
C GLU A 237 -48.80 0.49 12.62
N LEU A 238 -48.87 0.96 13.87
CA LEU A 238 -47.70 1.12 14.74
C LEU A 238 -46.97 -0.22 14.94
N LYS A 239 -47.72 -1.28 15.28
CA LYS A 239 -47.15 -2.63 15.48
C LYS A 239 -46.42 -3.10 14.23
N MET A 240 -47.07 -3.02 13.07
CA MET A 240 -46.49 -3.51 11.81
C MET A 240 -45.23 -2.73 11.42
N LYS A 241 -45.21 -1.40 11.58
CA LYS A 241 -44.02 -0.59 11.27
C LYS A 241 -42.87 -0.86 12.24
N THR A 242 -43.14 -1.01 13.53
CA THR A 242 -42.14 -1.37 14.53
C THR A 242 -41.59 -2.78 14.30
N LYS A 243 -42.48 -3.76 14.06
CA LYS A 243 -42.12 -5.15 13.76
C LYS A 243 -41.24 -5.23 12.52
N GLN A 244 -41.63 -4.57 11.44
CA GLN A 244 -40.84 -4.51 10.20
C GLN A 244 -39.44 -3.93 10.45
N ALA A 245 -39.33 -2.84 11.21
CA ALA A 245 -38.05 -2.18 11.46
C ALA A 245 -37.12 -2.98 12.37
N LEU A 246 -37.65 -3.66 13.39
CA LEU A 246 -36.85 -4.53 14.26
C LEU A 246 -36.45 -5.83 13.55
N TYR A 247 -37.34 -6.38 12.73
CA TYR A 247 -37.01 -7.53 11.88
C TYR A 247 -35.87 -7.21 10.90
N GLN A 248 -35.92 -6.04 10.24
CA GLN A 248 -34.81 -5.57 9.40
C GLN A 248 -33.51 -5.33 10.15
N LYS A 249 -33.58 -5.06 11.47
CA LYS A 249 -32.41 -4.97 12.34
C LYS A 249 -31.89 -6.33 12.79
N GLY A 250 -32.56 -7.42 12.44
CA GLY A 250 -32.14 -8.80 12.73
C GLY A 250 -32.55 -9.31 14.11
N PHE A 251 -33.60 -8.74 14.72
CA PHE A 251 -34.20 -9.31 15.92
C PHE A 251 -35.12 -10.50 15.55
N PRO A 252 -35.14 -11.60 16.33
CA PRO A 252 -36.08 -12.70 16.13
C PRO A 252 -37.52 -12.24 16.32
N VAL A 253 -38.46 -12.88 15.61
CA VAL A 253 -39.87 -12.47 15.61
C VAL A 253 -40.47 -12.60 17.01
N GLU A 254 -40.08 -13.64 17.73
CA GLU A 254 -40.54 -13.94 19.08
C GLU A 254 -40.16 -12.83 20.08
N ILE A 255 -38.92 -12.34 19.99
CA ILE A 255 -38.42 -11.25 20.85
C ILE A 255 -39.10 -9.92 20.47
N ILE A 256 -39.35 -9.69 19.18
CA ILE A 256 -40.05 -8.49 18.70
C ILE A 256 -41.50 -8.47 19.21
N ASP A 257 -42.19 -9.60 19.12
CA ASP A 257 -43.59 -9.69 19.53
C ASP A 257 -43.73 -9.48 21.04
N ARG A 258 -42.85 -10.08 21.86
CA ARG A 258 -42.78 -9.81 23.31
C ARG A 258 -42.61 -8.32 23.62
N PHE A 259 -41.69 -7.64 22.92
CA PHE A 259 -41.45 -6.21 23.11
C PHE A 259 -42.67 -5.35 22.78
N ILE A 260 -43.37 -5.67 21.70
CA ILE A 260 -44.57 -4.92 21.29
C ILE A 260 -45.67 -5.13 22.33
N GLU A 261 -45.87 -6.35 22.82
CA GLU A 261 -46.84 -6.65 23.89
C GLU A 261 -46.51 -5.91 25.19
N GLU A 262 -45.24 -5.88 25.60
CA GLU A 262 -44.79 -5.09 26.76
C GLU A 262 -45.12 -3.60 26.59
N LYS A 263 -44.87 -3.03 25.42
CA LYS A 263 -45.16 -1.61 25.14
C LYS A 263 -46.64 -1.27 25.11
N GLU A 264 -47.48 -2.18 24.64
CA GLU A 264 -48.93 -1.98 24.65
C GLU A 264 -49.55 -2.08 26.04
N ASN A 265 -48.91 -2.82 26.96
CA ASN A 265 -49.35 -2.91 28.35
C ASN A 265 -48.85 -1.72 29.21
N GLU A 266 -47.86 -0.96 28.74
CA GLU A 266 -47.34 0.25 29.39
C GLU A 266 -48.10 1.55 29.01
N GLU A 267 -48.84 1.55 27.89
CA GLU A 267 -49.69 2.66 27.40
C GLU A 267 -51.14 2.59 27.94
#